data_AF-A0A0A9HFM4-F1
#
_entry.id   AF-A0A0A9HFM4-F1
#
_cell.length_a   1.000
_cell.length_b   1.000
_cell.length_c   1.000
_cell.angle_alpha   90.00
_cell.angle_beta   90.00
_cell.angle_gamma   90.00
#
_symmetry.space_group_name_H-M   'P 1'
#
loop_
_entity.id
_entity.type
_entity.pdbx_description
1 polymer ?
#
loop_
_entity_poly.entity_id
_entity_poly.type
_entity_poly.pdbx_seq_one_letter_code
_entity_poly.pdbx_strand_id
1 'polypeptide(L)'
;MSILSFQAQNTCSPGCVCGEPRNWETEEFSLDSLHEVAIYGWSGAECDFAFLKRLLKWAAALKTITITFNPAVTVSKELCPELLSLCGPETCMKVFLYRNGAKVMYGPVG
;
A
#
# COMPACT_ATOMS: atom_id res chain seq x y z
N MET A 1 -9.25 18.11 20.45
CA MET A 1 -8.70 17.39 19.29
C MET A 1 -7.51 16.60 19.79
N SER A 2 -7.69 15.30 20.04
CA SER A 2 -6.64 14.47 20.62
C SER A 2 -5.97 13.71 19.48
N ILE A 3 -4.70 14.01 19.23
CA ILE A 3 -3.84 13.24 18.35
C ILE A 3 -3.67 11.87 19.03
N LEU A 4 -4.29 10.82 18.50
CA LEU A 4 -3.92 9.45 18.85
C LEU A 4 -2.58 9.17 18.16
N SER A 5 -1.48 9.46 18.85
CA SER A 5 -0.20 8.85 18.53
C SER A 5 -0.35 7.35 18.77
N PHE A 6 -0.31 6.55 17.71
CA PHE A 6 -0.17 5.10 17.84
C PHE A 6 1.25 4.83 18.34
N GLN A 7 1.46 4.92 19.65
CA GLN A 7 2.69 4.43 20.26
C GLN A 7 2.57 2.90 20.28
N ALA A 8 3.01 2.26 19.19
CA ALA A 8 3.19 0.82 19.18
C ALA A 8 4.17 0.50 20.32
N GLN A 9 3.70 -0.18 21.36
CA GLN A 9 4.54 -0.67 22.43
C GLN A 9 5.38 -1.83 21.87
N ASN A 10 6.40 -1.49 21.08
CA ASN A 10 7.34 -2.44 20.51
C ASN A 10 8.44 -2.71 21.53
N THR A 11 8.12 -3.28 22.69
CA THR A 11 9.14 -3.95 23.49
C THR A 11 9.40 -5.31 22.87
N CYS A 12 10.06 -5.30 21.71
CA CYS A 12 10.64 -6.49 21.15
C CYS A 12 11.62 -7.10 22.17
N SER A 13 11.66 -8.42 22.28
CA SER A 13 12.65 -9.10 23.13
C SER A 13 14.08 -8.70 22.73
N PRO A 14 15.03 -8.64 23.68
CA PRO A 14 16.44 -8.44 23.35
C PRO A 14 16.88 -9.47 22.29
N GLY A 15 17.40 -8.99 21.15
CA GLY A 15 17.77 -9.83 20.00
C GLY A 15 16.74 -9.91 18.86
N CYS A 16 15.60 -9.23 18.95
CA CYS A 16 14.70 -9.08 17.80
C CYS A 16 15.35 -8.17 16.75
N VAL A 17 15.49 -8.66 15.52
CA VAL A 17 15.92 -7.86 14.34
C VAL A 17 14.85 -6.86 13.87
N CYS A 18 13.76 -6.74 14.63
CA CYS A 18 12.54 -6.02 14.30
C CYS A 18 12.74 -4.49 14.27
N GLY A 19 13.82 -4.00 14.87
CA GLY A 19 14.27 -2.61 14.79
C GLY A 19 15.50 -2.39 13.90
N GLU A 20 16.03 -3.44 13.28
CA GLU A 20 17.13 -3.29 12.32
C GLU A 20 16.57 -2.78 10.99
N PRO A 21 17.25 -1.84 10.31
CA PRO A 21 16.89 -1.48 8.95
C PRO A 21 17.03 -2.74 8.08
N ARG A 22 15.90 -3.36 7.74
CA ARG A 22 15.91 -4.40 6.72
C ARG A 22 16.26 -3.73 5.41
N ASN A 23 17.23 -4.26 4.68
CA ASN A 23 17.48 -3.88 3.30
C ASN A 23 16.39 -4.47 2.38
N TRP A 24 15.13 -4.40 2.81
CA TRP A 24 13.96 -4.98 2.14
C TRP A 24 13.82 -4.43 0.71
N GLU A 25 14.31 -3.23 0.46
CA GLU A 25 14.39 -2.64 -0.86
C GLU A 25 15.31 -3.42 -1.82
N THR A 26 16.26 -4.18 -1.31
CA THR A 26 17.22 -5.00 -2.07
C THR A 26 16.98 -6.50 -1.95
N GLU A 27 16.13 -6.94 -1.02
CA GLU A 27 15.79 -8.35 -0.85
C GLU A 27 14.93 -8.87 -2.01
N GLU A 28 15.28 -10.04 -2.51
CA GLU A 28 14.50 -10.77 -3.51
C GLU A 28 13.69 -11.85 -2.79
N PHE A 29 12.37 -11.64 -2.72
CA PHE A 29 11.41 -12.62 -2.21
C PHE A 29 10.57 -13.18 -3.35
N SER A 30 10.18 -14.44 -3.21
CA SER A 30 9.19 -15.06 -4.08
C SER A 30 7.89 -15.28 -3.31
N LEU A 31 6.81 -14.67 -3.79
CA LEU A 31 5.46 -14.78 -3.23
C LEU A 31 4.55 -15.49 -4.25
N ASP A 32 4.98 -16.67 -4.72
CA ASP A 32 4.39 -17.39 -5.85
C ASP A 32 2.92 -17.79 -5.67
N SER A 33 2.45 -17.87 -4.42
CA SER A 33 1.06 -18.20 -4.08
C SER A 33 0.22 -16.98 -3.71
N LEU A 34 0.80 -15.78 -3.73
CA LEU A 34 0.06 -14.56 -3.37
C LEU A 34 -0.78 -14.10 -4.56
N HIS A 35 -2.08 -14.36 -4.48
CA HIS A 35 -3.04 -13.96 -5.51
C HIS A 35 -3.78 -12.66 -5.21
N GLU A 36 -3.91 -12.29 -3.93
CA GLU A 36 -4.68 -11.14 -3.51
C GLU A 36 -3.99 -10.40 -2.36
N VAL A 37 -4.04 -9.06 -2.40
CA VAL A 37 -3.53 -8.22 -1.32
C VAL A 37 -4.44 -7.02 -1.07
N ALA A 38 -4.59 -6.65 0.20
CA ALA A 38 -5.28 -5.44 0.62
C ALA A 38 -4.33 -4.57 1.46
N ILE A 39 -4.12 -3.33 1.02
CA ILE A 39 -3.26 -2.34 1.67
C ILE A 39 -4.13 -1.21 2.20
N TYR A 40 -3.98 -0.90 3.49
CA TYR A 40 -4.77 0.11 4.19
C TYR A 40 -3.86 1.24 4.69
N GLY A 41 -4.44 2.43 4.85
CA GLY A 41 -3.71 3.59 5.36
C GLY A 41 -2.71 4.16 4.35
N TRP A 42 -2.93 3.91 3.06
CA TRP A 42 -2.05 4.37 1.98
C TRP A 42 -1.93 5.90 2.04
N SER A 43 -0.70 6.37 2.20
CA SER A 43 -0.40 7.79 2.38
C SER A 43 -0.19 8.52 1.06
N GLY A 44 0.21 7.78 0.02
CA GLY A 44 0.63 8.35 -1.26
C GLY A 44 2.07 8.85 -1.27
N ALA A 45 2.84 8.59 -0.20
CA ALA A 45 4.26 8.89 -0.14
C ALA A 45 5.08 7.97 -1.06
N GLU A 46 6.27 8.42 -1.46
CA GLU A 46 7.16 7.65 -2.35
C GLU A 46 7.48 6.25 -1.82
N CYS A 47 7.56 6.08 -0.50
CA CYS A 47 7.78 4.78 0.13
C CYS A 47 6.64 3.78 -0.12
N ASP A 48 5.37 4.25 -0.16
CA ASP A 48 4.23 3.39 -0.48
C ASP A 48 4.35 2.87 -1.92
N PHE A 49 4.70 3.75 -2.86
CA PHE A 49 4.91 3.40 -4.26
C PHE A 49 6.10 2.44 -4.44
N ALA A 50 7.20 2.68 -3.72
CA ALA A 50 8.36 1.80 -3.73
C ALA A 50 7.99 0.39 -3.23
N PHE A 51 7.22 0.32 -2.15
CA PHE A 51 6.71 -0.95 -1.61
C PHE A 51 5.83 -1.68 -2.62
N LEU A 52 4.86 -1.02 -3.25
CA LEU A 52 3.97 -1.68 -4.21
C LEU A 52 4.70 -2.14 -5.47
N LYS A 53 5.61 -1.33 -6.02
CA LYS A 53 6.46 -1.73 -7.16
C LYS A 53 7.28 -2.98 -6.82
N ARG A 54 7.76 -3.07 -5.58
CA ARG A 54 8.51 -4.23 -5.09
C ARG A 54 7.60 -5.45 -4.90
N LEU A 55 6.44 -5.27 -4.29
CA LEU A 55 5.43 -6.32 -4.10
C LEU A 55 5.00 -6.95 -5.43
N LEU A 56 4.78 -6.12 -6.46
CA LEU A 56 4.47 -6.57 -7.82
C LEU A 56 5.57 -7.45 -8.42
N LYS A 57 6.85 -7.19 -8.09
CA LYS A 57 7.97 -8.03 -8.52
C LYS A 57 8.02 -9.35 -7.78
N TRP A 58 7.75 -9.34 -6.48
CA TRP A 58 7.78 -10.53 -5.64
C TRP A 58 6.61 -11.47 -5.90
N ALA A 59 5.43 -10.93 -6.23
CA ALA A 59 4.18 -11.68 -6.36
C ALA A 59 3.76 -11.82 -7.84
N ALA A 60 4.49 -12.63 -8.60
CA ALA A 60 4.20 -12.85 -10.02
C ALA A 60 2.78 -13.41 -10.30
N ALA A 61 2.17 -14.09 -9.32
CA ALA A 61 0.83 -14.66 -9.43
C ALA A 61 -0.31 -13.73 -8.95
N LEU A 62 0.00 -12.46 -8.67
CA LEU A 62 -0.93 -11.49 -8.09
C LEU A 62 -2.02 -11.07 -9.07
N LYS A 63 -3.27 -11.37 -8.71
CA LYS A 63 -4.46 -11.09 -9.52
C LYS A 63 -5.23 -9.87 -9.05
N THR A 64 -5.26 -9.61 -7.74
CA THR A 64 -6.04 -8.50 -7.18
C THR A 64 -5.26 -7.69 -6.16
N ILE A 65 -5.30 -6.37 -6.31
CA ILE A 65 -4.77 -5.41 -5.35
C ILE A 65 -5.88 -4.47 -4.93
N THR A 66 -6.09 -4.33 -3.63
CA THR A 66 -7.01 -3.33 -3.07
C THR A 66 -6.23 -2.33 -2.25
N ILE A 67 -6.26 -1.06 -2.63
CA ILE A 67 -5.60 0.03 -1.91
C ILE A 67 -6.65 0.94 -1.31
N THR A 68 -6.58 1.18 0.00
CA THR A 68 -7.42 2.13 0.71
C THR A 68 -6.57 3.26 1.29
N PHE A 69 -6.79 4.47 0.80
CA PHE A 69 -6.12 5.68 1.28
C PHE A 69 -6.42 5.95 2.74
N ASN A 70 -5.46 6.55 3.43
CA ASN A 70 -5.68 7.10 4.76
C ASN A 70 -6.74 8.22 4.68
N PRO A 71 -7.77 8.23 5.55
CA PRO A 71 -8.78 9.29 5.57
C PRO A 71 -8.23 10.72 5.71
N ALA A 72 -7.03 10.87 6.27
CA ALA A 72 -6.38 12.17 6.48
C ALA A 72 -5.64 12.70 5.22
N VAL A 73 -5.52 11.91 4.15
CA VAL A 73 -4.77 12.29 2.96
C VAL A 73 -5.67 12.94 1.93
N THR A 74 -5.23 14.10 1.43
CA THR A 74 -5.80 14.73 0.24
C THR A 74 -5.18 14.10 -1.00
N VAL A 75 -5.97 13.33 -1.74
CA VAL A 75 -5.50 12.64 -2.96
C VAL A 75 -5.54 13.62 -4.15
N SER A 76 -4.40 13.80 -4.83
CA SER A 76 -4.34 14.61 -6.05
C SER A 76 -5.02 13.89 -7.23
N LYS A 77 -5.33 14.62 -8.30
CA LYS A 77 -6.02 14.03 -9.47
C LYS A 77 -5.12 13.05 -10.23
N GLU A 78 -3.81 13.21 -10.11
CA GLU A 78 -2.78 12.46 -10.84
C GLU A 78 -2.39 11.17 -10.11
N LEU A 79 -2.55 11.12 -8.79
CA LEU A 79 -2.04 10.04 -7.95
C LEU A 79 -2.76 8.71 -8.19
N CYS A 80 -4.10 8.72 -8.32
CA CYS A 80 -4.85 7.50 -8.64
C CYS A 80 -4.53 6.95 -10.04
N PRO A 81 -4.51 7.77 -11.12
CA PRO A 81 -4.01 7.32 -12.42
C PRO A 81 -2.59 6.74 -12.40
N GLU A 82 -1.65 7.40 -11.71
CA GLU A 82 -0.29 6.90 -11.55
C GLU A 82 -0.29 5.53 -10.88
N LEU A 83 -1.03 5.38 -9.78
CA LEU A 83 -1.13 4.13 -9.05
C LEU A 83 -1.69 2.98 -9.91
N LEU A 84 -2.75 3.25 -10.68
CA LEU A 84 -3.35 2.29 -11.60
C LEU A 84 -2.38 1.87 -12.72
N SER A 85 -1.51 2.77 -13.17
CA SER A 85 -0.52 2.49 -14.23
C SER A 85 0.59 1.52 -13.80
N LEU A 86 0.72 1.25 -12.50
CA LEU A 86 1.72 0.31 -11.99
C LEU A 86 1.35 -1.16 -12.24
N CYS A 87 0.06 -1.47 -12.39
CA CYS A 87 -0.39 -2.83 -12.62
C CYS A 87 -0.39 -3.18 -14.11
N GLY A 88 0.04 -4.40 -14.41
CA GLY A 88 -0.15 -4.99 -15.74
C GLY A 88 -1.61 -5.37 -16.00
N PRO A 89 -1.97 -5.72 -17.25
CA PRO A 89 -3.35 -6.04 -17.64
C PRO A 89 -3.95 -7.24 -16.90
N GLU A 90 -3.11 -8.15 -16.40
CA GLU A 90 -3.51 -9.36 -15.68
C GLU A 90 -3.86 -9.10 -14.19
N THR A 91 -3.50 -7.93 -13.65
CA THR A 91 -3.72 -7.58 -12.25
C THR A 91 -4.83 -6.53 -12.12
N CYS A 92 -5.92 -6.89 -11.47
CA CYS A 92 -7.01 -5.97 -11.14
C CYS A 92 -6.64 -5.11 -9.93
N MET A 93 -6.47 -3.80 -10.13
CA MET A 93 -6.31 -2.85 -9.03
C MET A 93 -7.62 -2.13 -8.71
N LYS A 94 -7.98 -2.12 -7.42
CA LYS A 94 -9.11 -1.37 -6.85
C LYS A 94 -8.58 -0.32 -5.89
N VAL A 95 -8.93 0.94 -6.14
CA VAL A 95 -8.49 2.07 -5.33
C VAL A 95 -9.68 2.67 -4.60
N PHE A 96 -9.55 2.87 -3.29
CA PHE A 96 -10.56 3.47 -2.43
C PHE A 96 -10.01 4.69 -1.70
N LEU A 97 -10.80 5.76 -1.69
CA LEU A 97 -10.49 7.02 -1.00
C LEU A 97 -11.67 7.47 -0.15
N TYR A 98 -11.44 8.40 0.76
CA TYR A 98 -12.50 8.95 1.62
C TYR A 98 -12.98 10.29 1.07
N ARG A 99 -14.29 10.44 0.86
CA ARG A 99 -14.94 11.71 0.52
C ARG A 99 -16.04 11.98 1.54
N ASN A 100 -15.99 13.13 2.20
CA ASN A 100 -16.96 13.52 3.24
C ASN A 100 -17.15 12.41 4.31
N GLY A 101 -16.07 11.73 4.71
CA GLY A 101 -16.08 10.63 5.68
C GLY A 101 -16.54 9.26 5.14
N ALA A 102 -17.05 9.19 3.91
CA ALA A 102 -17.45 7.93 3.28
C ALA A 102 -16.32 7.33 2.43
N LYS A 103 -16.12 6.01 2.54
CA LYS A 103 -15.22 5.26 1.67
C LYS A 103 -15.87 5.09 0.30
N VAL A 104 -15.20 5.57 -0.74
CA VAL A 104 -15.68 5.49 -2.13
C VAL A 104 -14.62 4.86 -3.03
N MET A 105 -15.07 4.07 -3.99
CA MET A 105 -14.19 3.51 -5.02
C MET A 105 -13.83 4.60 -6.03
N TYR A 106 -12.55 4.71 -6.38
CA TYR A 106 -12.11 5.56 -7.48
C TYR A 106 -12.66 5.02 -8.80
N GLY A 107 -13.41 5.84 -9.52
CA GLY A 107 -13.79 5.59 -10.90
C GLY A 107 -13.06 6.57 -11.82
N PRO A 108 -12.71 6.18 -13.06
CA PRO A 108 -12.19 7.12 -14.05
C PRO A 108 -13.19 8.26 -14.23
N VAL A 109 -12.69 9.49 -14.25
CA VAL A 109 -13.49 10.68 -14.54
C VAL A 109 -13.90 10.58 -16.01
N GLY A 110 -15.21 10.48 -16.26
CA GLY A 110 -15.78 10.53 -17.60
C GLY A 110 -15.72 11.92 -18.22
#